data_AF-A0A4Q9N133-F1
#
_entry.id   AF-A0A4Q9N133-F1
#
_cell.length_a   1.000
_cell.length_b   1.000
_cell.length_c   1.000
_cell.angle_alpha   90.00
_cell.angle_beta   90.00
_cell.angle_gamma   90.00
#
_symmetry.space_group_name_H-M   'P 1'
#
loop_
_entity.id
_entity.type
_entity.pdbx_description
1 polymer ?
#
loop_
_entity_poly.entity_id
_entity_poly.type
_entity_poly.pdbx_seq_one_letter_code
_entity_poly.pdbx_strand_id
1 'polypeptide(L)'
;MSSPAGLDPATIIAVFSSIRIANNTGVAGLTFLVFDYLITFAQEVEFFWKPKLSGAGVIFLLNRYIVLVTMLLNVSGVVFTAPAHRYVSFDAGVVFAAKRASALSSKNLLFTAWVLLLSFVPVALNSLQFVFGLHGEIDPVFGCVVIDPINPDLSQKSMCVTCSSTQPAAPHYCSSVTVISRSCLIVADMCLVLATWIAVSRTVKLRTLATDDTPTFGAVLLRDGVMYFV
;
A
#
# COMPACT_ATOMS: atom_id res chain seq x y z
N MET A 1 -14.24 35.05 -31.82
CA MET A 1 -14.74 34.42 -30.58
C MET A 1 -14.66 32.92 -30.78
N SER A 2 -13.59 32.30 -30.29
CA SER A 2 -13.37 30.85 -30.38
C SER A 2 -14.33 30.15 -29.41
N SER A 3 -15.25 29.37 -29.98
CA SER A 3 -16.11 28.47 -29.21
C SER A 3 -15.25 27.55 -28.35
N PRO A 4 -15.57 27.29 -27.06
CA PRO A 4 -14.84 26.28 -26.31
C PRO A 4 -15.08 24.95 -27.02
N ALA A 5 -14.01 24.28 -27.43
CA ALA A 5 -14.10 22.95 -28.00
C ALA A 5 -14.84 22.06 -27.00
N GLY A 6 -16.09 21.72 -27.30
CA GLY A 6 -16.84 20.77 -26.49
C GLY A 6 -16.04 19.47 -26.42
N LEU A 7 -15.87 18.93 -25.21
CA LEU A 7 -15.21 17.64 -25.03
C LEU A 7 -15.84 16.60 -25.96
N ASP A 8 -14.99 15.87 -26.69
CA ASP A 8 -15.42 14.77 -27.55
C ASP A 8 -16.22 13.74 -26.74
N PRO A 9 -17.43 13.34 -27.17
CA PRO A 9 -18.21 12.29 -26.52
C PRO A 9 -17.40 11.02 -26.19
N ALA A 10 -16.42 10.65 -27.03
CA ALA A 10 -15.55 9.50 -26.77
C ALA A 10 -14.70 9.67 -25.50
N THR A 11 -14.25 10.89 -25.20
CA THR A 11 -13.44 11.19 -24.01
C THR A 11 -14.30 11.06 -22.74
N ILE A 12 -15.54 11.55 -22.78
CA ILE A 12 -16.47 11.49 -21.65
C ILE A 12 -16.80 10.02 -21.30
N ILE A 13 -17.09 9.19 -22.30
CA ILE A 13 -17.41 7.77 -22.12
C ILE A 13 -16.21 7.03 -21.48
N ALA A 14 -15.00 7.36 -21.90
CA ALA A 14 -13.81 6.67 -21.42
C ALA A 14 -13.46 7.06 -19.98
N VAL A 15 -13.57 8.35 -19.60
CA VAL A 15 -13.45 8.79 -18.19
C VAL A 15 -14.52 8.14 -17.31
N PHE A 16 -15.76 8.04 -17.81
CA PHE A 16 -16.83 7.37 -17.10
C PHE A 16 -16.53 5.89 -16.86
N SER A 17 -15.98 5.20 -17.87
CA SER A 17 -15.62 3.79 -17.76
C SER A 17 -14.51 3.55 -16.72
N SER A 18 -13.51 4.45 -16.64
CA SER A 18 -12.39 4.31 -15.72
C SER A 18 -12.82 4.47 -14.27
N ILE A 19 -13.69 5.45 -13.97
CA ILE A 19 -14.26 5.66 -12.62
C ILE A 19 -15.05 4.44 -12.18
N ARG A 20 -15.90 3.88 -13.06
CA ARG A 20 -16.68 2.67 -12.75
C ARG A 20 -15.79 1.47 -12.45
N ILE A 21 -14.75 1.26 -13.25
CA ILE A 21 -13.79 0.17 -13.03
C ILE A 21 -13.09 0.35 -11.67
N ALA A 22 -12.63 1.56 -11.35
CA ALA A 22 -11.97 1.85 -10.08
C ALA A 22 -12.87 1.57 -8.87
N ASN A 23 -14.12 2.08 -8.89
CA ASN A 23 -15.08 1.85 -7.80
C ASN A 23 -15.42 0.38 -7.63
N ASN A 24 -15.70 -0.33 -8.73
CA ASN A 24 -15.98 -1.76 -8.69
C ASN A 24 -14.79 -2.57 -8.14
N THR A 25 -13.57 -2.18 -8.51
CA THR A 25 -12.34 -2.81 -8.01
C THR A 25 -12.16 -2.57 -6.51
N GLY A 26 -12.45 -1.36 -6.02
CA GLY A 26 -12.41 -1.04 -4.59
C GLY A 26 -13.41 -1.88 -3.78
N VAL A 27 -14.66 -1.99 -4.26
CA VAL A 27 -15.70 -2.82 -3.63
C VAL A 27 -15.33 -4.31 -3.66
N ALA A 28 -14.78 -4.80 -4.78
CA ALA A 28 -14.30 -6.18 -4.88
C ALA A 28 -13.18 -6.44 -3.87
N GLY A 29 -12.19 -5.53 -3.77
CA GLY A 29 -11.10 -5.60 -2.80
C GLY A 29 -11.59 -5.64 -1.35
N LEU A 30 -12.53 -4.75 -0.99
CA LEU A 30 -13.17 -4.75 0.33
C LEU A 30 -13.90 -6.07 0.60
N THR A 31 -14.60 -6.62 -0.39
CA THR A 31 -15.33 -7.88 -0.26
C THR A 31 -14.38 -9.03 0.06
N PHE A 32 -13.27 -9.14 -0.67
CA PHE A 32 -12.23 -10.14 -0.40
C PHE A 32 -11.61 -9.97 0.99
N LEU A 33 -11.33 -8.72 1.39
CA LEU A 33 -10.78 -8.42 2.71
C LEU A 33 -11.72 -8.85 3.84
N VAL A 34 -13.00 -8.49 3.73
CA VAL A 34 -14.03 -8.87 4.72
C VAL A 34 -14.17 -10.39 4.76
N PHE A 35 -14.21 -11.04 3.60
CA PHE A 35 -14.29 -12.50 3.52
C PHE A 35 -13.12 -13.18 4.24
N ASP A 36 -11.87 -12.75 3.96
CA ASP A 36 -10.68 -13.27 4.62
C ASP A 36 -10.75 -13.08 6.15
N TYR A 37 -11.26 -11.94 6.60
CA TYR A 37 -11.37 -11.65 8.03
C TYR A 37 -12.42 -12.52 8.70
N LEU A 38 -13.55 -12.77 8.05
CA LEU A 38 -14.60 -13.63 8.57
C LEU A 38 -14.11 -15.08 8.73
N ILE A 39 -13.42 -15.63 7.74
CA ILE A 39 -12.94 -17.02 7.81
C ILE A 39 -11.80 -17.19 8.82
N THR A 40 -10.99 -16.15 9.05
CA THR A 40 -9.88 -16.18 10.02
C THR A 40 -10.30 -15.74 11.43
N PHE A 41 -11.53 -15.27 11.62
CA PHE A 41 -12.00 -14.70 12.89
C PHE A 41 -11.97 -15.71 14.05
N ALA A 42 -12.34 -16.97 13.82
CA ALA A 42 -12.32 -17.98 14.87
C ALA A 42 -10.91 -18.19 15.45
N GLN A 43 -9.90 -18.26 14.57
CA GLN A 43 -8.50 -18.37 14.94
C GLN A 43 -8.02 -17.10 15.63
N GLU A 44 -8.45 -15.94 15.15
CA GLU A 44 -8.12 -14.64 15.75
C GLU A 44 -8.54 -14.59 17.23
N VAL A 45 -9.78 -14.98 17.52
CA VAL A 45 -10.31 -14.99 18.88
C VAL A 45 -9.51 -15.96 19.76
N GLU A 46 -9.18 -17.13 19.22
CA GLU A 46 -8.44 -18.16 19.97
C GLU A 46 -7.01 -17.75 20.29
N PHE A 47 -6.28 -17.17 19.34
CA PHE A 47 -4.85 -16.88 19.49
C PHE A 47 -4.53 -15.47 20.00
N PHE A 48 -5.40 -14.48 19.75
CA PHE A 48 -5.10 -13.09 20.10
C PHE A 48 -6.02 -12.51 21.17
N TRP A 49 -7.28 -12.95 21.26
CA TRP A 49 -8.24 -12.38 22.21
C TRP A 49 -8.30 -13.13 23.54
N LYS A 50 -8.24 -14.47 23.52
CA LYS A 50 -8.27 -15.29 24.75
C LYS A 50 -6.97 -15.21 25.58
N PRO A 51 -5.76 -15.21 24.98
CA PRO A 51 -4.53 -15.10 25.75
C PRO A 51 -4.31 -13.68 26.29
N LYS A 52 -3.34 -13.51 27.20
CA LYS A 52 -2.93 -12.16 27.65
C LYS A 52 -2.45 -11.35 26.43
N LEU A 53 -3.07 -10.19 26.22
CA LEU A 53 -2.73 -9.25 25.15
C LEU A 53 -1.23 -8.93 25.16
N SER A 54 -0.51 -9.50 24.19
CA SER A 54 0.91 -9.22 23.98
C SER A 54 1.07 -7.99 23.08
N GLY A 55 2.23 -7.33 23.12
CA GLY A 55 2.52 -6.22 22.21
C GLY A 55 2.37 -6.61 20.73
N ALA A 56 2.73 -7.86 20.37
CA ALA A 56 2.53 -8.38 19.02
C ALA A 56 1.04 -8.54 18.66
N GLY A 57 0.19 -8.94 19.60
CA GLY A 57 -1.25 -9.05 19.40
C GLY A 57 -1.93 -7.69 19.18
N VAL A 58 -1.55 -6.67 19.96
CA VAL A 58 -2.05 -5.29 19.77
C VAL A 58 -1.69 -4.79 18.37
N ILE A 59 -0.43 -4.97 17.97
CA ILE A 59 0.07 -4.54 16.68
C ILE A 59 -0.66 -5.26 15.54
N PHE A 60 -0.90 -6.57 15.67
CA PHE A 60 -1.67 -7.35 14.70
C PHE A 60 -3.10 -6.81 14.55
N LEU A 61 -3.81 -6.62 15.67
CA LEU A 61 -5.20 -6.13 15.66
C LEU A 61 -5.28 -4.72 15.07
N LEU A 62 -4.36 -3.81 15.44
CA LEU A 62 -4.32 -2.46 14.88
C LEU A 62 -4.13 -2.50 13.35
N ASN A 63 -3.18 -3.28 12.84
CA ASN A 63 -2.97 -3.39 11.39
C ASN A 63 -4.23 -3.90 10.68
N ARG A 64 -4.81 -4.98 11.21
CA ARG A 64 -6.00 -5.62 10.65
C ARG A 64 -7.19 -4.67 10.58
N TYR A 65 -7.58 -4.07 11.71
CA TYR A 65 -8.78 -3.24 11.75
C TYR A 65 -8.59 -1.83 11.17
N ILE A 66 -7.38 -1.26 11.21
CA ILE A 66 -7.10 0.03 10.55
C ILE A 66 -7.24 -0.11 9.03
N VAL A 67 -6.74 -1.20 8.42
CA VAL A 67 -6.89 -1.45 6.99
C VAL A 67 -8.36 -1.62 6.62
N LEU A 68 -9.12 -2.39 7.41
CA LEU A 68 -10.56 -2.58 7.18
C LEU A 68 -11.34 -1.27 7.25
N VAL A 69 -11.10 -0.45 8.29
CA VAL A 69 -11.75 0.85 8.44
C VAL A 69 -11.37 1.78 7.29
N THR A 70 -10.09 1.81 6.89
CA THR A 70 -9.63 2.66 5.78
C THR A 70 -10.31 2.27 4.46
N MET A 71 -10.43 0.97 4.17
CA MET A 71 -11.13 0.49 2.97
C MET A 71 -12.63 0.81 3.00
N LEU A 72 -13.29 0.64 4.14
CA LEU A 72 -14.71 1.00 4.31
C LEU A 72 -14.96 2.50 4.11
N LEU A 73 -14.08 3.34 4.68
CA LEU A 73 -14.17 4.80 4.52
C LEU A 73 -13.88 5.22 3.07
N ASN A 74 -12.98 4.51 2.37
CA ASN A 74 -12.65 4.77 0.98
C ASN A 74 -13.85 4.45 0.05
N VAL A 75 -14.45 3.26 0.20
CA VAL A 75 -15.61 2.84 -0.60
C VAL A 75 -16.85 3.69 -0.29
N SER A 76 -17.01 4.18 0.93
CA SER A 76 -18.11 5.09 1.30
C SER A 76 -17.90 6.55 0.85
N GLY A 77 -16.73 6.90 0.31
CA GLY A 77 -16.40 8.26 -0.12
C GLY A 77 -16.13 9.26 1.02
N VAL A 78 -16.20 8.84 2.29
CA VAL A 78 -16.01 9.70 3.46
C VAL A 78 -14.58 10.23 3.56
N VAL A 79 -13.61 9.40 3.17
CA VAL A 79 -12.16 9.71 3.15
C VAL A 79 -11.94 11.10 2.58
N PHE A 80 -12.35 11.37 1.35
CA PHE A 80 -12.05 12.62 0.64
C PHE A 80 -12.65 13.90 1.26
N THR A 81 -13.64 13.80 2.15
CA THR A 81 -14.28 14.96 2.80
C THR A 81 -13.54 15.47 4.04
N ALA A 82 -12.71 14.64 4.68
CA ALA A 82 -12.01 15.00 5.92
C ALA A 82 -10.62 15.61 5.62
N PRO A 83 -10.30 16.86 6.03
CA PRO A 83 -8.99 17.46 5.75
C PRO A 83 -7.82 16.78 6.47
N ALA A 84 -8.08 16.09 7.59
CA ALA A 84 -7.04 15.48 8.42
C ALA A 84 -6.43 14.18 7.84
N HIS A 85 -7.18 13.43 7.03
CA HIS A 85 -6.67 12.19 6.42
C HIS A 85 -5.84 12.47 5.15
N ARG A 86 -5.95 13.68 4.55
CA ARG A 86 -5.34 14.06 3.26
C ARG A 86 -3.80 14.12 3.30
N TYR A 87 -3.22 14.15 4.49
CA TYR A 87 -1.78 14.33 4.68
C TYR A 87 -1.11 13.16 5.40
N VAL A 88 -1.91 12.24 5.95
CA VAL A 88 -1.42 11.14 6.78
C VAL A 88 -2.20 9.89 6.39
N SER A 89 -1.97 9.42 5.16
CA SER A 89 -2.04 7.99 4.92
C SER A 89 -0.90 7.37 5.72
N PHE A 90 -1.13 7.13 7.01
CA PHE A 90 -0.20 6.38 7.85
C PHE A 90 -0.24 4.96 7.35
N ASP A 91 0.60 4.69 6.36
CA ASP A 91 0.71 3.35 5.80
C ASP A 91 1.39 2.50 6.88
N ALA A 92 0.56 1.74 7.61
CA ALA A 92 1.03 0.87 8.68
C ALA A 92 2.19 0.00 8.17
N GLY A 93 2.17 -0.38 6.89
CA GLY A 93 3.22 -1.11 6.19
C GLY A 93 4.62 -0.52 6.36
N VAL A 94 4.78 0.82 6.35
CA VAL A 94 6.09 1.48 6.50
C VAL A 94 6.66 1.25 7.90
N VAL A 95 5.80 1.33 8.93
CA VAL A 95 6.23 1.10 10.32
C VAL A 95 6.58 -0.36 10.54
N PHE A 96 5.80 -1.27 9.96
CA PHE A 96 6.08 -2.70 10.00
C PHE A 96 7.40 -3.04 9.31
N ALA A 97 7.64 -2.50 8.11
CA ALA A 97 8.87 -2.67 7.36
C ALA A 97 10.09 -2.20 8.18
N ALA A 98 10.03 -1.01 8.77
CA ALA A 98 11.10 -0.47 9.58
C ALA A 98 11.36 -1.29 10.86
N LYS A 99 10.30 -1.70 11.57
CA LYS A 99 10.44 -2.56 12.76
C LYS A 99 11.04 -3.92 12.41
N ARG A 100 10.62 -4.52 11.29
CA ARG A 100 11.17 -5.77 10.79
C ARG A 100 12.64 -5.62 10.42
N ALA A 101 13.02 -4.56 9.70
CA ALA A 101 14.41 -4.28 9.37
C ALA A 101 15.29 -4.12 10.63
N SER A 102 14.80 -3.41 11.64
CA SER A 102 15.51 -3.17 12.90
C SER A 102 15.73 -4.43 13.73
N ALA A 103 14.70 -5.28 13.82
CA ALA A 103 14.77 -6.54 14.56
C ALA A 103 15.76 -7.53 13.91
N LEU A 104 15.74 -7.58 12.58
CA LEU A 104 16.46 -8.59 11.80
C LEU A 104 17.94 -8.26 11.59
N SER A 105 18.25 -6.97 11.48
CA SER A 105 19.61 -6.48 11.26
C SER A 105 20.33 -6.18 12.59
N SER A 106 19.99 -6.87 13.69
CA SER A 106 20.61 -6.66 15.01
C SER A 106 20.69 -5.18 15.44
N LYS A 107 19.65 -4.38 15.17
CA LYS A 107 19.58 -2.93 15.39
C LYS A 107 20.53 -2.06 14.55
N ASN A 108 21.03 -2.55 13.41
CA ASN A 108 21.79 -1.73 12.47
C ASN A 108 20.90 -0.59 11.94
N LEU A 109 21.20 0.62 12.43
CA LEU A 109 20.43 1.82 12.13
C LEU A 109 20.49 2.19 10.64
N LEU A 110 21.64 1.99 9.98
CA LEU A 110 21.82 2.32 8.56
C LEU A 110 20.88 1.50 7.66
N PHE A 111 20.82 0.18 7.86
CA PHE A 111 19.93 -0.69 7.08
C PHE A 111 18.45 -0.37 7.35
N THR A 112 18.11 -0.13 8.62
CA THR A 112 16.75 0.24 9.01
C THR A 112 16.33 1.58 8.39
N ALA A 113 17.21 2.58 8.44
CA ALA A 113 16.97 3.88 7.84
C ALA A 113 16.82 3.78 6.33
N TRP A 114 17.65 2.96 5.67
CA TRP A 114 17.57 2.76 4.22
C TRP A 114 16.24 2.12 3.80
N VAL A 115 15.80 1.04 4.45
CA VAL A 115 14.48 0.42 4.18
C VAL A 115 13.33 1.39 4.46
N LEU A 116 13.42 2.15 5.55
CA LEU A 116 12.42 3.17 5.90
C LEU A 116 12.35 4.27 4.83
N LEU A 117 13.50 4.78 4.38
CA LEU A 117 13.56 5.80 3.33
C LEU A 117 12.94 5.31 2.03
N LEU A 118 13.30 4.11 1.58
CA LEU A 118 12.72 3.52 0.36
C LEU A 118 11.20 3.31 0.48
N SER A 119 10.72 2.87 1.64
CA SER A 119 9.29 2.66 1.90
C SER A 119 8.49 3.97 2.03
N PHE A 120 9.15 5.07 2.42
CA PHE A 120 8.52 6.37 2.56
C PHE A 120 8.37 7.12 1.22
N VAL A 121 9.21 6.82 0.21
CA VAL A 121 9.13 7.44 -1.12
C VAL A 121 7.73 7.34 -1.74
N PRO A 122 7.07 6.16 -1.77
CA PRO A 122 5.69 6.05 -2.25
C PRO A 122 4.70 6.93 -1.47
N VAL A 123 4.81 6.95 -0.13
CA VAL A 123 3.91 7.74 0.73
C VAL A 123 4.05 9.22 0.42
N ALA A 124 5.28 9.71 0.30
CA ALA A 124 5.56 11.10 -0.03
C ALA A 124 5.02 11.47 -1.43
N LEU A 125 5.32 10.66 -2.46
CA LEU A 125 4.87 10.91 -3.83
C LEU A 125 3.34 10.83 -3.97
N ASN A 126 2.69 9.95 -3.21
CA ASN A 126 1.23 9.84 -3.18
C ASN A 126 0.58 11.03 -2.46
N SER A 127 1.21 11.52 -1.39
CA SER A 127 0.67 12.63 -0.58
C SER A 127 0.85 14.00 -1.24
N LEU A 128 1.88 14.17 -2.08
CA LEU A 128 2.12 15.43 -2.80
C LEU A 128 0.95 15.83 -3.72
N GLN A 129 0.16 14.88 -4.18
CA GLN A 129 -1.05 15.15 -4.99
C GLN A 129 -2.05 16.05 -4.25
N PHE A 130 -2.30 15.81 -2.97
CA PHE A 130 -3.23 16.63 -2.20
C PHE A 130 -2.72 18.05 -1.97
N VAL A 131 -1.40 18.26 -1.98
CA VAL A 131 -0.79 19.60 -1.91
C VAL A 131 -1.06 20.40 -3.19
N PHE A 132 -1.17 19.74 -4.35
CA PHE A 132 -1.48 20.36 -5.63
C PHE A 132 -2.98 20.61 -5.88
N GLY A 133 -3.82 20.44 -4.86
CA GLY A 133 -5.23 20.86 -4.92
C GLY A 133 -6.23 19.76 -5.27
N LEU A 134 -5.82 18.50 -5.39
CA LEU A 134 -6.77 17.40 -5.58
C LEU A 134 -7.79 17.37 -4.44
N HIS A 135 -9.08 17.47 -4.80
CA HIS A 135 -10.19 17.41 -3.87
C HIS A 135 -11.22 16.40 -4.38
N GLY A 136 -11.93 15.76 -3.45
CA GLY A 136 -13.06 14.91 -3.82
C GLY A 136 -14.36 15.72 -3.76
N GLU A 137 -15.18 15.58 -4.79
CA GLU A 137 -16.59 15.98 -4.77
C GLU A 137 -17.49 14.75 -4.78
N ILE A 138 -18.66 14.87 -4.17
CA ILE A 138 -19.64 13.78 -4.11
C ILE A 138 -20.55 13.90 -5.32
N ASP A 139 -20.37 13.02 -6.30
CA ASP A 139 -21.27 12.83 -7.44
C ASP A 139 -22.43 11.89 -7.04
N PRO A 140 -23.69 12.23 -7.38
CA PRO A 140 -24.86 11.44 -6.98
C PRO A 140 -24.91 10.04 -7.63
N VAL A 141 -24.18 9.80 -8.72
CA VAL A 141 -24.15 8.53 -9.45
C VAL A 141 -22.94 7.69 -9.07
N PHE A 142 -21.77 8.32 -8.89
CA PHE A 142 -20.49 7.63 -8.66
C PHE A 142 -19.98 7.70 -7.22
N GLY A 143 -20.64 8.45 -6.34
CA GLY A 143 -20.14 8.72 -5.01
C GLY A 143 -18.99 9.72 -5.07
N CYS A 144 -17.98 9.56 -4.20
CA CYS A 144 -16.87 10.51 -4.18
C CYS A 144 -15.96 10.33 -5.40
N VAL A 145 -15.87 11.37 -6.23
CA VAL A 145 -14.98 11.44 -7.40
C VAL A 145 -13.91 12.49 -7.12
N VAL A 146 -12.67 12.19 -7.54
CA VAL A 146 -11.55 13.12 -7.42
C VAL A 146 -11.61 14.12 -8.58
N ILE A 147 -11.64 15.42 -8.25
CA ILE A 147 -11.62 16.51 -9.21
C ILE A 147 -10.29 17.24 -9.09
N ASP A 148 -9.63 17.40 -10.23
CA ASP A 148 -8.43 18.21 -10.35
C ASP A 148 -8.83 19.67 -10.61
N PRO A 149 -8.50 20.62 -9.71
CA PRO A 149 -8.74 22.02 -9.97
C PRO A 149 -7.71 22.52 -11.00
N ILE A 150 -8.17 22.65 -12.24
CA ILE A 150 -7.89 23.81 -13.11
C ILE A 150 -6.58 23.79 -13.95
N ASN A 151 -6.77 24.21 -15.20
CA ASN A 151 -5.82 24.58 -16.27
C ASN A 151 -4.94 23.46 -16.87
N PRO A 152 -5.02 23.22 -18.20
CA PRO A 152 -4.30 22.16 -18.89
C PRO A 152 -2.76 22.32 -18.87
N ASP A 153 -2.24 23.51 -18.55
CA ASP A 153 -0.79 23.78 -18.51
C ASP A 153 -0.14 23.46 -17.15
N LEU A 154 -0.90 23.49 -16.04
CA LEU A 154 -0.38 23.13 -14.71
C LEU A 154 -0.58 21.63 -14.40
N SER A 155 -1.63 21.02 -14.95
CA SER A 155 -1.88 19.57 -14.84
C SER A 155 -0.77 18.74 -15.50
N GLN A 156 -0.13 19.27 -16.55
CA GLN A 156 0.99 18.63 -17.24
C GLN A 156 2.24 18.43 -16.34
N LYS A 157 2.38 19.21 -15.27
CA LYS A 157 3.60 19.25 -14.45
C LYS A 157 3.51 18.47 -13.14
N SER A 158 2.31 18.11 -12.67
CA SER A 158 2.12 17.63 -11.29
C SER A 158 1.28 16.36 -11.11
N MET A 159 0.65 15.82 -12.16
CA MET A 159 -0.29 14.70 -12.01
C MET A 159 0.31 13.39 -12.53
N CYS A 160 0.68 12.48 -11.63
CA CYS A 160 0.93 11.10 -12.02
C CYS A 160 0.93 10.02 -10.94
N VAL A 161 -0.22 9.77 -10.32
CA VAL A 161 -0.44 8.46 -9.68
C VAL A 161 -1.86 7.93 -9.90
N THR A 162 -2.82 8.78 -10.25
CA THR A 162 -4.11 8.34 -10.78
C THR A 162 -3.99 8.08 -12.28
N CYS A 163 -3.79 6.82 -12.66
CA CYS A 163 -3.99 6.39 -14.05
C CYS A 163 -5.47 6.57 -14.41
N SER A 164 -5.86 7.75 -14.89
CA SER A 164 -7.06 7.88 -15.73
C SER A 164 -6.58 8.00 -17.17
N SER A 165 -6.66 6.88 -17.87
CA SER A 165 -6.30 6.71 -19.27
C SER A 165 -7.29 7.45 -20.16
N THR A 166 -7.17 8.77 -20.33
CA THR A 166 -7.72 9.48 -21.49
C THR A 166 -7.24 10.93 -21.55
N GLN A 167 -6.03 11.13 -22.05
CA GLN A 167 -5.74 12.33 -22.83
C GLN A 167 -4.62 12.03 -23.83
N PRO A 168 -4.77 12.34 -25.14
CA PRO A 168 -3.78 11.95 -26.16
C PRO A 168 -2.49 12.79 -26.13
N ALA A 169 -2.31 13.70 -25.17
CA ALA A 169 -1.19 14.62 -25.15
C ALA A 169 -0.86 15.13 -23.74
N ALA A 170 -0.28 14.28 -22.89
CA ALA A 170 0.55 14.74 -21.78
C ALA A 170 1.72 13.76 -21.53
N PRO A 171 2.96 14.26 -21.33
CA PRO A 171 4.19 13.57 -21.73
C PRO A 171 4.84 12.79 -20.58
N HIS A 172 5.61 11.75 -20.93
CA HIS A 172 6.67 10.98 -20.22
C HIS A 172 6.96 11.14 -18.71
N TYR A 173 6.81 12.32 -18.12
CA TYR A 173 7.09 12.62 -16.71
C TYR A 173 6.26 11.78 -15.75
N CYS A 174 5.02 11.49 -16.15
CA CYS A 174 4.09 10.72 -15.34
C CYS A 174 4.62 9.29 -15.09
N SER A 175 4.88 8.53 -16.15
CA SER A 175 5.38 7.15 -16.04
C SER A 175 6.61 7.05 -15.13
N SER A 176 7.53 8.00 -15.23
CA SER A 176 8.76 8.03 -14.43
C SER A 176 8.51 8.12 -12.92
N VAL A 177 7.58 8.96 -12.46
CA VAL A 177 7.30 9.12 -11.01
C VAL A 177 6.68 7.85 -10.43
N THR A 178 5.74 7.24 -11.14
CA THR A 178 5.15 5.96 -10.72
C THR A 178 6.20 4.84 -10.72
N VAL A 179 7.05 4.77 -11.75
CA VAL A 179 8.14 3.79 -11.81
C VAL A 179 9.11 3.95 -10.65
N ILE A 180 9.50 5.19 -10.30
CA ILE A 180 10.37 5.46 -9.15
C ILE A 180 9.69 5.03 -7.84
N SER A 181 8.44 5.43 -7.61
CA SER A 181 7.68 5.04 -6.42
C SER A 181 7.61 3.51 -6.27
N ARG A 182 7.19 2.80 -7.32
CA ARG A 182 7.03 1.35 -7.30
C ARG A 182 8.36 0.61 -7.17
N SER A 183 9.41 1.08 -7.84
CA SER A 183 10.74 0.47 -7.74
C SER A 183 11.34 0.63 -6.34
N CYS A 184 11.19 1.78 -5.68
CA CYS A 184 11.64 1.96 -4.30
C CYS A 184 10.98 0.96 -3.34
N LEU A 185 9.66 0.76 -3.47
CA LEU A 185 8.92 -0.20 -2.63
C LEU A 185 9.37 -1.64 -2.89
N ILE A 186 9.50 -2.03 -4.17
CA ILE A 186 9.97 -3.37 -4.54
C ILE A 186 11.38 -3.63 -4.00
N VAL A 187 12.28 -2.65 -4.10
CA VAL A 187 13.64 -2.79 -3.57
C VAL A 187 13.63 -2.91 -2.05
N ALA A 188 12.78 -2.17 -1.34
CA ALA A 188 12.61 -2.31 0.11
C ALA A 188 12.16 -3.72 0.50
N ASP A 189 11.14 -4.26 -0.19
CA ASP A 189 10.61 -5.59 0.05
C ASP A 189 11.65 -6.68 -0.22
N MET A 190 12.37 -6.59 -1.34
CA MET A 190 13.44 -7.52 -1.67
C MET A 190 14.54 -7.53 -0.60
N CYS A 191 14.93 -6.36 -0.10
CA CYS A 191 15.94 -6.29 0.96
C CYS A 191 15.45 -6.85 2.30
N LEU A 192 14.18 -6.66 2.66
CA LEU A 192 13.58 -7.29 3.84
C LEU A 192 13.52 -8.81 3.72
N VAL A 193 13.15 -9.32 2.55
CA VAL A 193 13.10 -10.74 2.25
C VAL A 193 14.51 -11.36 2.34
N LEU A 194 15.51 -10.76 1.69
CA LEU A 194 16.90 -11.20 1.75
C LEU A 194 17.46 -11.17 3.18
N ALA A 195 17.21 -10.09 3.93
CA ALA A 195 17.62 -10.00 5.32
C ALA A 195 16.94 -11.08 6.18
N THR A 196 15.70 -11.46 5.85
CA THR A 196 14.98 -12.55 6.53
C THR A 196 15.66 -13.88 6.27
N TRP A 197 15.99 -14.19 5.01
CA TRP A 197 16.70 -15.41 4.68
C TRP A 197 18.08 -15.49 5.34
N ILE A 198 18.84 -14.38 5.37
CA ILE A 198 20.16 -14.34 6.02
C ILE A 198 20.03 -14.57 7.53
N ALA A 199 19.07 -13.90 8.19
CA ALA A 199 18.89 -14.08 9.63
C ALA A 199 18.45 -15.50 9.98
N VAL A 200 17.47 -16.06 9.27
CA VAL A 200 16.97 -17.42 9.53
C VAL A 200 18.07 -18.46 9.25
N SER A 201 18.83 -18.31 8.15
CA SER A 201 19.91 -19.24 7.81
C SER A 201 21.05 -19.23 8.83
N ARG A 202 21.39 -18.04 9.38
CA ARG A 202 22.32 -17.92 10.49
C ARG A 202 21.82 -18.64 11.74
N THR A 203 20.55 -18.47 12.10
CA THR A 203 19.94 -19.16 13.25
C THR A 203 19.97 -20.67 13.09
N VAL A 204 19.62 -21.19 11.90
CA VAL A 204 19.67 -22.63 11.61
C VAL A 204 21.11 -23.15 11.69
N LYS A 205 22.07 -22.46 11.07
CA LYS A 205 23.50 -22.84 11.09
C LYS A 205 24.09 -22.87 12.50
N LEU A 206 23.75 -21.89 13.34
CA LEU A 206 24.19 -21.85 14.74
C LEU A 206 23.62 -23.02 15.55
N ARG A 207 22.37 -23.41 15.31
CA ARG A 207 21.73 -24.54 15.99
C ARG A 207 22.29 -25.89 15.54
N THR A 208 22.57 -26.08 14.25
CA THR A 208 23.22 -27.30 13.75
C THR A 208 24.61 -27.48 14.35
N LEU A 209 25.36 -26.37 14.56
CA LEU A 209 26.66 -26.42 15.25
C LEU A 209 26.52 -26.71 16.75
N ALA A 210 25.38 -26.36 17.36
CA ALA A 210 25.06 -26.66 18.75
C ALA A 210 24.48 -28.07 18.99
N THR A 211 24.51 -28.96 17.97
CA THR A 211 24.13 -30.38 18.06
C THR A 211 22.68 -30.62 18.52
N ASP A 212 21.77 -29.68 18.21
CA ASP A 212 20.34 -29.84 18.45
C ASP A 212 19.67 -30.28 17.14
N ASP A 213 19.48 -31.60 16.98
CA ASP A 213 18.95 -32.27 15.78
C ASP A 213 17.45 -32.05 15.54
N THR A 214 16.78 -31.26 16.39
CA THR A 214 15.37 -30.97 16.22
C THR A 214 15.16 -29.99 15.05
N PRO A 215 14.40 -30.37 14.00
CA PRO A 215 14.13 -29.47 12.88
C PRO A 215 13.30 -28.29 13.38
N THR A 216 13.86 -27.09 13.32
CA THR A 216 13.17 -25.87 13.73
C THR A 216 12.19 -25.43 12.65
N PHE A 217 11.10 -24.78 13.06
CA PHE A 217 10.14 -24.16 12.14
C PHE A 217 10.84 -23.28 11.09
N GLY A 218 11.89 -22.54 11.47
CA GLY A 218 12.70 -21.74 10.54
C GLY A 218 13.47 -22.57 9.51
N ALA A 219 13.92 -23.78 9.84
CA ALA A 219 14.60 -24.67 8.89
C ALA A 219 13.63 -25.26 7.86
N VAL A 220 12.41 -25.60 8.28
CA VAL A 220 11.33 -26.05 7.37
C VAL A 220 10.87 -24.89 6.49
N LEU A 221 10.67 -23.71 7.07
CA LEU A 221 10.25 -22.50 6.34
C LEU A 221 11.29 -22.05 5.31
N LEU A 222 12.59 -22.22 5.58
CA LEU A 222 13.66 -21.96 4.61
C LEU A 222 13.64 -22.97 3.45
N ARG A 223 13.43 -24.24 3.77
CA ARG A 223 13.42 -25.32 2.77
C ARG A 223 12.20 -25.20 1.85
N ASP A 224 11.03 -24.97 2.42
CA ASP A 224 9.77 -24.96 1.68
C ASP A 224 9.49 -23.57 1.10
N GLY A 225 9.84 -22.48 1.81
CA GLY A 225 9.64 -21.12 1.33
C GLY A 225 10.48 -20.74 0.11
N VAL A 226 11.67 -21.34 -0.07
CA VAL A 226 12.49 -21.10 -1.28
C VAL A 226 11.88 -21.75 -2.52
N MET A 227 11.11 -22.84 -2.39
CA MET A 227 10.44 -23.53 -3.50
C MET A 227 9.21 -22.78 -4.03
N TYR A 228 8.59 -21.90 -3.23
CA TYR A 228 7.40 -21.15 -3.66
C TYR A 228 7.70 -19.78 -4.27
N PHE A 229 8.91 -19.25 -4.09
CA PHE A 229 9.31 -17.91 -4.55
C PHE A 229 10.34 -17.90 -5.69
N VAL A 230 10.79 -19.08 -6.14
CA VAL A 230 11.59 -19.31 -7.37
C VAL A 230 10.72 -20.04 -8.38
#